data_AF-A0A7I4AX09-F1
#
_entry.id   AF-A0A7I4AX09-F1
#
_cell.length_a   1.000
_cell.length_b   1.000
_cell.length_c   1.000
_cell.angle_alpha   90.00
_cell.angle_beta   90.00
_cell.angle_gamma   90.00
#
_symmetry.space_group_name_H-M   'P 1'
#
loop_
_entity.id
_entity.type
_entity.pdbx_description
1 polymer ?
#
loop_
_entity_poly.entity_id
_entity_poly.type
_entity_poly.pdbx_seq_one_letter_code
_entity_poly.pdbx_strand_id
1 'polypeptide(L)'
;MLVFCTPHQFVESICKQLQGKVNPNAKAISLIKGMEVKPDGPVMLSKLITKHLGIDCSVLMGANIANEVAMEQFSEATVGYKADTSIAKSWVQAFATPYFHVAAIKDVEGVELCGTLKNVVAIAAGFVDGLGMGNNTKAAIMRIGLKEMIGFSKLLFPTVSDATFFESCGVADLITTCFGGRNRKVAEAYARNGGKRSFDELEAELLGGQKLQGVLTAGEVFQVLKARNWEKKFPLFATVHKIAIGHLPPSTIVDYDNESAQKLHRNPSVGVIG
;
A
#
# COMPACT_ATOMS: atom_id res chain seq x y z
N MET A 1 -11.45 19.77 14.52
CA MET A 1 -11.13 18.50 13.84
C MET A 1 -10.06 18.79 12.80
N LEU A 2 -9.06 17.93 12.64
CA LEU A 2 -7.98 18.09 11.66
C LEU A 2 -7.99 16.90 10.69
N VAL A 3 -7.97 17.17 9.39
CA VAL A 3 -7.92 16.16 8.34
C VAL A 3 -6.56 16.24 7.64
N PHE A 4 -5.77 15.19 7.76
CA PHE A 4 -4.47 15.05 7.10
C PHE A 4 -4.67 14.31 5.78
N CYS A 5 -4.45 15.00 4.66
CA CYS A 5 -4.60 14.45 3.31
C CYS A 5 -3.52 15.01 2.36
N THR A 6 -2.27 14.96 2.79
CA THR A 6 -1.10 15.40 2.02
C THR A 6 -0.28 14.21 1.54
N PRO A 7 0.62 14.34 0.55
CA PRO A 7 1.60 13.31 0.25
C PRO A 7 2.41 12.94 1.51
N HIS A 8 2.66 11.63 1.73
CA HIS A 8 3.21 11.13 3.00
C HIS A 8 4.55 11.77 3.38
N GLN A 9 5.40 12.07 2.38
CA GLN A 9 6.73 12.64 2.58
C GLN A 9 6.72 14.03 3.25
N PHE A 10 5.57 14.71 3.29
CA PHE A 10 5.44 16.05 3.89
C PHE A 10 4.86 16.03 5.31
N VAL A 11 4.35 14.88 5.77
CA VAL A 11 3.60 14.80 7.05
C VAL A 11 4.46 15.20 8.23
N GLU A 12 5.69 14.68 8.33
CA GLU A 12 6.57 15.02 9.45
C GLU A 12 6.88 16.53 9.53
N SER A 13 7.14 17.17 8.39
CA SER A 13 7.38 18.62 8.33
C SER A 13 6.15 19.42 8.75
N ILE A 14 4.96 19.03 8.28
CA ILE A 14 3.70 19.66 8.67
C ILE A 14 3.46 19.52 10.18
N CYS A 15 3.66 18.31 10.72
CA CYS A 15 3.52 18.05 12.16
C CYS A 15 4.47 18.92 13.00
N LYS A 16 5.73 19.09 12.59
CA LYS A 16 6.69 19.98 13.27
C LYS A 16 6.22 21.44 13.27
N GLN A 17 5.64 21.92 12.18
CA GLN A 17 5.13 23.31 12.09
C GLN A 17 3.88 23.55 12.95
N LEU A 18 3.06 22.52 13.14
CA LEU A 18 1.84 22.54 13.97
C LEU A 18 2.10 22.29 15.45
N GLN A 19 3.27 21.77 15.81
CA GLN A 19 3.61 21.42 17.20
C GLN A 19 3.44 22.63 18.14
N GLY A 20 2.72 22.43 19.25
CA GLY A 20 2.41 23.49 20.23
C GLY A 20 1.33 24.49 19.81
N LYS A 21 0.77 24.37 18.59
CA LYS A 21 -0.28 25.27 18.06
C LYS A 21 -1.65 24.60 17.93
N VAL A 22 -1.74 23.31 18.25
CA VAL A 22 -2.96 22.52 18.15
C VAL A 22 -3.61 22.41 19.52
N ASN A 23 -4.93 22.63 19.58
CA ASN A 23 -5.70 22.42 20.80
C ASN A 23 -5.54 20.95 21.28
N PRO A 24 -5.17 20.68 22.54
CA PRO A 24 -4.98 19.30 23.04
C PRO A 24 -6.24 18.42 22.94
N ASN A 25 -7.43 19.03 22.86
CA ASN A 25 -8.70 18.31 22.68
C ASN A 25 -9.08 18.14 21.21
N ALA A 26 -8.26 18.64 20.26
CA ALA A 26 -8.49 18.42 18.84
C ALA A 26 -8.43 16.92 18.52
N LYS A 27 -9.15 16.53 17.47
CA LYS A 27 -9.17 15.16 16.95
C LYS A 27 -8.66 15.19 15.53
N ALA A 28 -7.75 14.27 15.21
CA ALA A 28 -7.17 14.13 13.87
C ALA A 28 -7.72 12.90 13.15
N ILE A 29 -7.74 12.96 11.82
CA ILE A 29 -7.90 11.80 10.95
C ILE A 29 -6.90 11.87 9.80
N SER A 30 -6.25 10.75 9.48
CA SER A 30 -5.34 10.64 8.33
C SER A 30 -5.99 9.88 7.19
N LEU A 31 -5.98 10.46 6.00
CA LEU A 31 -6.36 9.84 4.72
C LEU A 31 -5.12 9.41 3.92
N ILE A 32 -3.94 9.52 4.54
CA ILE A 32 -2.66 9.36 3.87
C ILE A 32 -2.29 7.89 3.82
N LYS A 33 -2.14 7.36 2.61
CA LYS A 33 -1.73 5.97 2.35
C LYS A 33 -0.20 5.91 2.29
N GLY A 34 0.44 5.21 3.22
CA GLY A 34 1.90 5.13 3.34
C GLY A 34 2.35 4.81 4.77
N MET A 35 3.64 4.49 4.93
CA MET A 35 4.29 4.36 6.23
C MET A 35 5.70 4.96 6.14
N GLU A 36 6.30 5.32 7.27
CA GLU A 36 7.72 5.69 7.30
C GLU A 36 8.54 4.52 7.85
N VAL A 37 9.70 4.23 7.27
CA VAL A 37 10.64 3.28 7.88
C VAL A 37 11.74 4.05 8.58
N LYS A 38 11.79 3.89 9.89
CA LYS A 38 12.84 4.45 10.75
C LYS A 38 13.77 3.33 11.22
N PRO A 39 14.96 3.65 11.76
CA PRO A 39 15.90 2.63 12.24
C PRO A 39 15.31 1.67 13.29
N ASP A 40 14.31 2.12 14.05
CA ASP A 40 13.55 1.37 15.05
C ASP A 40 12.36 0.57 14.49
N GLY A 41 12.05 0.72 13.19
CA GLY A 41 11.04 -0.03 12.47
C GLY A 41 10.04 0.84 11.70
N PRO A 42 9.00 0.22 11.12
CA PRO A 42 7.95 0.96 10.41
C PRO A 42 7.09 1.76 11.40
N VAL A 43 6.87 3.02 11.09
CA VAL A 43 6.05 3.97 11.82
C VAL A 43 4.85 4.34 10.96
N MET A 44 3.66 4.04 11.49
CA MET A 44 2.40 4.45 10.87
C MET A 44 2.23 5.96 10.94
N LEU A 45 1.64 6.58 9.90
CA LEU A 45 1.48 8.03 9.83
C LEU A 45 0.53 8.54 10.92
N SER A 46 -0.51 7.78 11.25
CA SER A 46 -1.40 8.09 12.38
C SER A 46 -0.64 8.14 13.72
N LYS A 47 0.33 7.23 13.93
CA LYS A 47 1.20 7.21 15.11
C LYS A 47 2.19 8.36 15.09
N LEU A 48 2.71 8.73 13.93
CA LEU A 48 3.57 9.90 13.76
C LEU A 48 2.82 11.19 14.12
N ILE A 49 1.62 11.38 13.59
CA ILE A 49 0.74 12.52 13.90
C ILE A 49 0.47 12.57 15.41
N THR A 50 0.08 11.43 16.00
CA THR A 50 -0.17 11.32 17.45
C THR A 50 1.07 11.72 18.27
N LYS A 51 2.26 11.21 17.89
CA LYS A 51 3.53 11.48 18.58
C LYS A 51 3.91 12.96 18.55
N HIS A 52 3.73 13.63 17.40
CA HIS A 52 4.13 15.04 17.26
C HIS A 52 3.13 16.01 17.87
N LEU A 53 1.82 15.72 17.78
CA LEU A 53 0.78 16.68 18.11
C LEU A 53 0.09 16.39 19.45
N GLY A 54 0.33 15.22 20.05
CA GLY A 54 -0.28 14.84 21.34
C GLY A 54 -1.79 14.61 21.27
N ILE A 55 -2.34 14.38 20.07
CA ILE A 55 -3.77 14.16 19.84
C ILE A 55 -4.02 12.81 19.18
N ASP A 56 -5.18 12.21 19.47
CA ASP A 56 -5.59 10.97 18.82
C ASP A 56 -5.82 11.17 17.31
N CYS A 57 -5.30 10.22 16.53
CA CYS A 57 -5.44 10.18 15.09
C CYS A 57 -6.21 8.92 14.65
N SER A 58 -7.42 9.11 14.13
CA SER A 58 -8.15 8.11 13.35
C SER A 58 -7.57 7.99 11.94
N VAL A 59 -8.04 7.02 11.17
CA VAL A 59 -7.66 6.88 9.74
C VAL A 59 -8.91 6.68 8.89
N LEU A 60 -8.85 7.11 7.63
CA LEU A 60 -9.88 6.80 6.63
C LEU A 60 -9.22 6.23 5.38
N MET A 61 -9.53 4.98 5.07
CA MET A 61 -9.02 4.24 3.91
C MET A 61 -10.17 3.55 3.19
N GLY A 62 -10.07 3.32 1.89
CA GLY A 62 -11.15 2.71 1.11
C GLY A 62 -10.88 2.72 -0.38
N ALA A 63 -11.74 2.03 -1.13
CA ALA A 63 -11.75 2.01 -2.59
C ALA A 63 -12.30 3.34 -3.15
N ASN A 64 -11.54 4.42 -3.00
CA ASN A 64 -12.02 5.78 -3.21
C ASN A 64 -11.15 6.55 -4.22
N ILE A 65 -11.27 6.22 -5.50
CA ILE A 65 -10.61 7.00 -6.57
C ILE A 65 -11.14 8.44 -6.50
N ALA A 66 -10.23 9.39 -6.22
CA ALA A 66 -10.61 10.76 -5.89
C ALA A 66 -11.54 11.42 -6.93
N ASN A 67 -11.30 11.17 -8.23
CA ASN A 67 -12.13 11.71 -9.30
C ASN A 67 -13.55 11.12 -9.31
N GLU A 68 -13.71 9.84 -9.00
CA GLU A 68 -15.03 9.19 -8.96
C GLU A 68 -15.85 9.69 -7.78
N VAL A 69 -15.21 9.83 -6.61
CA VAL A 69 -15.85 10.43 -5.42
C VAL A 69 -16.26 11.87 -5.70
N ALA A 70 -15.41 12.66 -6.38
CA ALA A 70 -15.71 14.04 -6.75
C ALA A 70 -16.83 14.15 -7.80
N MET A 71 -17.02 13.11 -8.62
CA MET A 71 -18.13 12.97 -9.58
C MET A 71 -19.37 12.33 -8.95
N GLU A 72 -19.43 12.26 -7.62
CA GLU A 72 -20.54 11.70 -6.85
C GLU A 72 -20.90 10.26 -7.23
N GLN A 73 -19.92 9.50 -7.72
CA GLN A 73 -20.09 8.08 -7.99
C GLN A 73 -20.08 7.31 -6.69
N PHE A 74 -20.94 6.29 -6.62
CA PHE A 74 -21.07 5.43 -5.46
C PHE A 74 -19.71 4.82 -5.06
N SER A 75 -19.33 5.01 -3.80
CA SER A 75 -18.10 4.47 -3.25
C SER A 75 -18.20 4.31 -1.72
N GLU A 76 -17.28 3.52 -1.17
CA GLU A 76 -17.28 3.17 0.25
C GLU A 76 -15.91 3.42 0.88
N ALA A 77 -15.89 3.77 2.16
CA ALA A 77 -14.65 3.89 2.94
C ALA A 77 -14.82 3.38 4.37
N THR A 78 -13.68 3.04 4.98
CA THR A 78 -13.56 2.53 6.33
C THR A 78 -12.79 3.53 7.18
N VAL A 79 -13.39 3.95 8.29
CA VAL A 79 -12.75 4.72 9.35
C VAL A 79 -12.21 3.78 10.41
N GLY A 80 -10.88 3.80 10.62
CA GLY A 80 -10.24 3.14 11.75
C GLY A 80 -10.18 4.07 12.96
N TYR A 81 -10.59 3.59 14.13
CA TYR A 81 -10.51 4.33 15.39
C TYR A 81 -10.01 3.45 16.55
N LYS A 82 -9.52 4.07 17.63
CA LYS A 82 -8.94 3.35 18.77
C LYS A 82 -9.95 2.97 19.85
N ALA A 83 -10.49 3.94 20.59
CA ALA A 83 -11.27 3.65 21.80
C ALA A 83 -12.60 4.39 21.85
N ASP A 84 -12.59 5.68 21.51
CA ASP A 84 -13.76 6.53 21.64
C ASP A 84 -14.71 6.33 20.44
N THR A 85 -15.83 5.65 20.66
CA THR A 85 -16.85 5.44 19.64
C THR A 85 -17.57 6.75 19.26
N SER A 86 -17.57 7.76 20.14
CA SER A 86 -18.21 9.04 19.83
C SER A 86 -17.45 9.79 18.72
N ILE A 87 -16.11 9.77 18.74
CA ILE A 87 -15.31 10.38 17.67
C ILE A 87 -15.46 9.61 16.35
N ALA A 88 -15.61 8.28 16.39
CA ALA A 88 -15.90 7.49 15.20
C ALA A 88 -17.21 7.92 14.53
N LYS A 89 -18.26 8.14 15.33
CA LYS A 89 -19.55 8.67 14.84
C LYS A 89 -19.39 10.06 14.23
N SER A 90 -18.62 10.95 14.85
CA SER A 90 -18.36 12.29 14.30
C SER A 90 -17.62 12.23 12.96
N TRP A 91 -16.66 11.32 12.79
CA TRP A 91 -16.00 11.13 11.50
C TRP A 91 -16.93 10.56 10.44
N VAL A 92 -17.70 9.52 10.77
CA VAL A 92 -18.71 8.96 9.86
C VAL A 92 -19.68 10.05 9.42
N GLN A 93 -20.20 10.85 10.36
CA GLN A 93 -21.11 11.96 10.04
C GLN A 93 -20.44 13.05 9.19
N ALA A 94 -19.16 13.34 9.41
CA ALA A 94 -18.44 14.37 8.67
C ALA A 94 -18.11 13.97 7.23
N PHE A 95 -17.88 12.68 6.97
CA PHE A 95 -17.48 12.19 5.64
C PHE A 95 -18.62 11.56 4.85
N ALA A 96 -19.63 10.96 5.49
CA ALA A 96 -20.68 10.23 4.78
C ALA A 96 -21.57 11.17 3.95
N THR A 97 -21.83 10.76 2.71
CA THR A 97 -22.77 11.39 1.78
C THR A 97 -23.67 10.30 1.16
N PRO A 98 -24.73 10.65 0.41
CA PRO A 98 -25.56 9.66 -0.28
C PRO A 98 -24.80 8.77 -1.29
N TYR A 99 -23.64 9.21 -1.76
CA TYR A 99 -22.78 8.47 -2.70
C TYR A 99 -21.48 7.99 -2.07
N PHE A 100 -21.11 8.46 -0.88
CA PHE A 100 -19.90 8.06 -0.18
C PHE A 100 -20.25 7.46 1.17
N HIS A 101 -20.39 6.13 1.20
CA HIS A 101 -20.75 5.40 2.40
C HIS A 101 -19.53 5.18 3.29
N VAL A 102 -19.66 5.47 4.58
CA VAL A 102 -18.55 5.38 5.53
C VAL A 102 -18.93 4.48 6.69
N ALA A 103 -18.18 3.40 6.86
CA ALA A 103 -18.27 2.51 8.02
C ALA A 103 -17.10 2.76 8.97
N ALA A 104 -17.27 2.51 10.27
CA ALA A 104 -16.20 2.66 11.25
C ALA A 104 -15.91 1.37 12.00
N ILE A 105 -14.63 1.04 12.14
CA ILE A 105 -14.15 -0.15 12.86
C ILE A 105 -13.05 0.19 13.85
N LYS A 106 -12.94 -0.62 14.91
CA LYS A 106 -11.98 -0.43 16.00
C LYS A 106 -10.61 -1.05 15.68
N ASP A 107 -10.00 -0.66 14.56
CA ASP A 107 -8.72 -1.19 14.10
C ASP A 107 -7.95 -0.15 13.25
N VAL A 108 -7.25 0.79 13.91
CA VAL A 108 -6.49 1.85 13.20
C VAL A 108 -5.36 1.24 12.38
N GLU A 109 -4.56 0.38 13.01
CA GLU A 109 -3.40 -0.23 12.39
C GLU A 109 -3.78 -1.09 11.18
N GLY A 110 -4.84 -1.90 11.28
CA GLY A 110 -5.32 -2.74 10.18
C GLY A 110 -5.81 -1.91 9.00
N VAL A 111 -6.64 -0.89 9.26
CA VAL A 111 -7.19 -0.01 8.21
C VAL A 111 -6.07 0.73 7.49
N GLU A 112 -5.11 1.31 8.23
CA GLU A 112 -4.01 2.10 7.66
C GLU A 112 -3.00 1.23 6.88
N LEU A 113 -2.70 0.03 7.38
CA LEU A 113 -1.82 -0.91 6.68
C LEU A 113 -2.46 -1.47 5.40
N CYS A 114 -3.78 -1.68 5.37
CA CYS A 114 -4.45 -2.09 4.14
C CYS A 114 -4.25 -1.05 3.03
N GLY A 115 -4.50 0.22 3.33
CA GLY A 115 -4.33 1.33 2.38
C GLY A 115 -2.88 1.50 1.90
N THR A 116 -1.91 1.14 2.74
CA THR A 116 -0.47 1.22 2.46
C THR A 116 0.00 0.06 1.58
N LEU A 117 -0.21 -1.17 2.04
CA LEU A 117 0.37 -2.38 1.45
C LEU A 117 -0.26 -2.76 0.10
N LYS A 118 -1.53 -2.40 -0.15
CA LYS A 118 -2.20 -2.69 -1.42
C LYS A 118 -1.43 -2.17 -2.64
N ASN A 119 -0.68 -1.07 -2.48
CA ASN A 119 0.04 -0.45 -3.59
C ASN A 119 1.18 -1.35 -4.07
N VAL A 120 1.80 -2.13 -3.17
CA VAL A 120 2.82 -3.13 -3.52
C VAL A 120 2.19 -4.26 -4.35
N VAL A 121 1.01 -4.73 -3.95
CA VAL A 121 0.27 -5.75 -4.71
C VAL A 121 -0.21 -5.21 -6.06
N ALA A 122 -0.56 -3.93 -6.15
CA ALA A 122 -0.92 -3.31 -7.41
C ALA A 122 0.26 -3.20 -8.39
N ILE A 123 1.49 -3.02 -7.90
CA ILE A 123 2.70 -3.14 -8.73
C ILE A 123 2.83 -4.58 -9.27
N ALA A 124 2.65 -5.60 -8.43
CA ALA A 124 2.66 -7.01 -8.86
C ALA A 124 1.59 -7.28 -9.95
N ALA A 125 0.38 -6.79 -9.75
CA ALA A 125 -0.71 -6.89 -10.71
C ALA A 125 -0.39 -6.19 -12.03
N GLY A 126 0.28 -5.03 -11.98
CA GLY A 126 0.79 -4.35 -13.17
C GLY A 126 1.84 -5.17 -13.91
N PHE A 127 2.77 -5.84 -13.22
CA PHE A 127 3.74 -6.73 -13.88
C PHE A 127 3.04 -7.85 -14.64
N VAL A 128 2.04 -8.49 -14.02
CA VAL A 128 1.22 -9.53 -14.67
C VAL A 128 0.52 -9.00 -15.93
N ASP A 129 -0.08 -7.80 -15.86
CA ASP A 129 -0.73 -7.16 -17.01
C ASP A 129 0.29 -6.88 -18.14
N GLY A 130 1.46 -6.35 -17.79
CA GLY A 130 2.49 -6.01 -18.76
C GLY A 130 3.14 -7.22 -19.44
N LEU A 131 3.09 -8.38 -18.79
CA LEU A 131 3.55 -9.67 -19.31
C LEU A 131 2.46 -10.45 -20.05
N GLY A 132 1.21 -9.96 -20.07
CA GLY A 132 0.11 -10.63 -20.77
C GLY A 132 -0.31 -11.98 -20.16
N MET A 133 -0.09 -12.19 -18.86
CA MET A 133 -0.29 -13.50 -18.19
C MET A 133 -1.75 -13.85 -17.87
N GLY A 134 -2.70 -12.97 -18.21
CA GLY A 134 -4.14 -13.21 -18.09
C GLY A 134 -4.74 -13.06 -16.68
N ASN A 135 -6.07 -13.10 -16.62
CA ASN A 135 -6.84 -12.77 -15.41
C ASN A 135 -6.70 -13.79 -14.28
N ASN A 136 -6.50 -15.08 -14.59
CA ASN A 136 -6.33 -16.11 -13.56
C ASN A 136 -5.04 -15.89 -12.76
N THR A 137 -3.93 -15.60 -13.45
CA THR A 137 -2.65 -15.26 -12.83
C THR A 137 -2.78 -13.99 -11.99
N LYS A 138 -3.46 -12.96 -12.52
CA LYS A 138 -3.71 -11.72 -11.80
C LYS A 138 -4.50 -11.96 -10.52
N ALA A 139 -5.59 -12.73 -10.59
CA ALA A 139 -6.38 -13.10 -9.41
C ALA A 139 -5.56 -13.87 -8.37
N ALA A 140 -4.69 -14.79 -8.81
CA ALA A 140 -3.79 -15.51 -7.90
C ALA A 140 -2.81 -14.56 -7.19
N ILE A 141 -2.18 -13.63 -7.92
CA ILE A 141 -1.29 -12.62 -7.35
C ILE A 141 -2.02 -11.71 -6.36
N MET A 142 -3.23 -11.26 -6.69
CA MET A 142 -4.04 -10.46 -5.77
C MET A 142 -4.38 -11.22 -4.49
N ARG A 143 -4.79 -12.50 -4.60
CA ARG A 143 -5.08 -13.35 -3.44
C ARG A 143 -3.85 -13.59 -2.57
N ILE A 144 -2.67 -13.73 -3.18
CA ILE A 144 -1.40 -13.96 -2.46
C ILE A 144 -0.95 -12.68 -1.79
N GLY A 145 -1.03 -11.55 -2.49
CA GLY A 145 -0.82 -10.23 -1.94
C GLY A 145 -1.72 -9.94 -0.75
N LEU A 146 -3.02 -10.26 -0.81
CA LEU A 146 -3.92 -10.09 0.32
C LEU A 146 -3.49 -10.94 1.53
N LYS A 147 -3.05 -12.19 1.33
CA LYS A 147 -2.53 -13.02 2.42
C LYS A 147 -1.26 -12.43 3.03
N GLU A 148 -0.35 -11.90 2.22
CA GLU A 148 0.85 -11.23 2.71
C GLU A 148 0.53 -9.92 3.44
N MET A 149 -0.47 -9.15 2.98
CA MET A 149 -0.97 -7.97 3.69
C MET A 149 -1.46 -8.33 5.09
N ILE A 150 -2.28 -9.39 5.21
CA ILE A 150 -2.78 -9.90 6.50
C ILE A 150 -1.61 -10.33 7.39
N GLY A 151 -0.73 -11.19 6.85
CA GLY A 151 0.40 -11.74 7.60
C GLY A 151 1.37 -10.67 8.09
N PHE A 152 1.69 -9.69 7.25
CA PHE A 152 2.61 -8.61 7.58
C PHE A 152 2.02 -7.73 8.68
N SER A 153 0.74 -7.37 8.54
CA SER A 153 0.05 -6.51 9.50
C SER A 153 -0.03 -7.15 10.88
N LYS A 154 -0.36 -8.44 10.97
CA LYS A 154 -0.45 -9.15 12.26
C LYS A 154 0.90 -9.35 12.93
N LEU A 155 1.98 -9.48 12.16
CA LEU A 155 3.33 -9.57 12.74
C LEU A 155 3.85 -8.22 13.25
N LEU A 156 3.42 -7.11 12.66
CA LEU A 156 3.73 -5.78 13.19
C LEU A 156 2.82 -5.42 14.36
N PHE A 157 1.53 -5.73 14.25
CA PHE A 157 0.49 -5.36 15.19
C PHE A 157 -0.43 -6.55 15.45
N PRO A 158 -0.18 -7.33 16.52
CA PRO A 158 -0.96 -8.54 16.84
C PRO A 158 -2.45 -8.30 17.09
N THR A 159 -2.87 -7.05 17.32
CA THR A 159 -4.27 -6.65 17.54
C THR A 159 -5.06 -6.50 16.25
N VAL A 160 -4.42 -6.53 15.09
CA VAL A 160 -5.08 -6.41 13.78
C VAL A 160 -5.99 -7.61 13.54
N SER A 161 -7.23 -7.33 13.12
CA SER A 161 -8.25 -8.35 12.87
C SER A 161 -8.23 -8.81 11.41
N ASP A 162 -8.47 -10.11 11.18
CA ASP A 162 -8.66 -10.64 9.83
C ASP A 162 -9.90 -10.03 9.16
N ALA A 163 -10.94 -9.70 9.94
CA ALA A 163 -12.18 -9.09 9.46
C ALA A 163 -11.93 -7.73 8.78
N THR A 164 -10.94 -6.96 9.25
CA THR A 164 -10.58 -5.65 8.70
C THR A 164 -10.22 -5.72 7.21
N PHE A 165 -9.64 -6.84 6.76
CA PHE A 165 -9.24 -7.01 5.36
C PHE A 165 -10.42 -7.29 4.41
N PHE A 166 -11.60 -7.58 4.95
CA PHE A 166 -12.84 -7.73 4.18
C PHE A 166 -13.66 -6.43 4.10
N GLU A 167 -13.24 -5.39 4.82
CA GLU A 167 -13.82 -4.05 4.71
C GLU A 167 -13.34 -3.32 3.44
N SER A 168 -13.95 -2.17 3.13
CA SER A 168 -13.58 -1.36 1.96
C SER A 168 -12.07 -1.02 1.93
N CYS A 169 -11.47 -0.70 3.07
CA CYS A 169 -10.02 -0.43 3.16
C CYS A 169 -9.13 -1.59 2.71
N GLY A 170 -9.61 -2.84 2.83
CA GLY A 170 -8.88 -4.06 2.52
C GLY A 170 -9.12 -4.52 1.09
N VAL A 171 -9.97 -5.53 0.94
CA VAL A 171 -10.18 -6.24 -0.34
C VAL A 171 -10.72 -5.32 -1.44
N ALA A 172 -11.64 -4.40 -1.13
CA ALA A 172 -12.20 -3.51 -2.15
C ALA A 172 -11.13 -2.54 -2.69
N ASP A 173 -10.40 -1.87 -1.79
CA ASP A 173 -9.34 -0.93 -2.20
C ASP A 173 -8.22 -1.65 -2.96
N LEU A 174 -7.88 -2.88 -2.54
CA LEU A 174 -6.94 -3.74 -3.26
C LEU A 174 -7.42 -4.03 -4.69
N ILE A 175 -8.67 -4.48 -4.86
CA ILE A 175 -9.24 -4.79 -6.18
C ILE A 175 -9.19 -3.55 -7.08
N THR A 176 -9.78 -2.45 -6.64
CA THR A 176 -9.84 -1.21 -7.43
C THR A 176 -8.44 -0.72 -7.82
N THR A 177 -7.46 -0.83 -6.92
CA THR A 177 -6.08 -0.42 -7.21
C THR A 177 -5.39 -1.35 -8.22
N CYS A 178 -5.62 -2.67 -8.15
CA CYS A 178 -5.05 -3.66 -9.06
C CYS A 178 -5.65 -3.63 -10.47
N PHE A 179 -6.85 -3.05 -10.66
CA PHE A 179 -7.48 -2.90 -11.97
C PHE A 179 -7.35 -1.49 -12.55
N GLY A 180 -7.53 -0.43 -11.75
CA GLY A 180 -7.59 0.95 -12.23
C GLY A 180 -6.48 1.87 -11.69
N GLY A 181 -5.63 1.40 -10.78
CA GLY A 181 -4.68 2.25 -10.07
C GLY A 181 -3.46 2.69 -10.90
N ARG A 182 -2.90 3.85 -10.52
CA ARG A 182 -1.64 4.39 -11.07
C ARG A 182 -0.46 3.44 -10.91
N ASN A 183 -0.39 2.76 -9.75
CA ASN A 183 0.63 1.73 -9.48
C ASN A 183 0.61 0.62 -10.54
N ARG A 184 -0.58 0.06 -10.79
CA ARG A 184 -0.77 -0.95 -11.83
C ARG A 184 -0.40 -0.42 -13.22
N LYS A 185 -0.86 0.78 -13.60
CA LYS A 185 -0.59 1.40 -14.91
C LYS A 185 0.92 1.55 -15.18
N VAL A 186 1.67 2.09 -14.22
CA VAL A 186 3.11 2.32 -14.40
C VAL A 186 3.87 1.00 -14.38
N ALA A 187 3.52 0.06 -13.49
CA ALA A 187 4.16 -1.26 -13.44
C ALA A 187 3.89 -2.10 -14.70
N GLU A 188 2.71 -1.98 -15.31
CA GLU A 188 2.39 -2.58 -16.61
C GLU A 188 3.31 -2.03 -17.71
N ALA A 189 3.48 -0.72 -17.78
CA ALA A 189 4.41 -0.11 -18.74
C ALA A 189 5.86 -0.56 -18.48
N TYR A 190 6.28 -0.65 -17.22
CA TYR A 190 7.61 -1.15 -16.83
C TYR A 190 7.83 -2.58 -17.35
N ALA A 191 6.89 -3.48 -17.10
CA ALA A 191 6.98 -4.87 -17.52
C ALA A 191 6.93 -5.04 -19.05
N ARG A 192 6.08 -4.27 -19.76
CA ARG A 192 6.06 -4.25 -21.24
C ARG A 192 7.39 -3.86 -21.87
N ASN A 193 8.13 -2.98 -21.20
CA ASN A 193 9.47 -2.57 -21.61
C ASN A 193 10.57 -3.53 -21.10
N GLY A 194 10.20 -4.72 -20.62
CA GLY A 194 11.13 -5.73 -20.10
C GLY A 194 11.91 -5.28 -18.86
N GLY A 195 11.39 -4.31 -18.10
CA GLY A 195 12.05 -3.72 -16.94
C GLY A 195 13.25 -2.83 -17.26
N LYS A 196 13.42 -2.41 -18.52
CA LYS A 196 14.57 -1.59 -18.97
C LYS A 196 14.42 -0.10 -18.71
N ARG A 197 13.19 0.39 -18.62
CA ARG A 197 12.89 1.80 -18.32
C ARG A 197 12.77 2.00 -16.82
N SER A 198 13.22 3.14 -16.31
CA SER A 198 13.09 3.43 -14.88
C SER A 198 11.65 3.77 -14.49
N PHE A 199 11.28 3.55 -13.23
CA PHE A 199 9.98 3.97 -12.71
C PHE A 199 9.82 5.49 -12.70
N ASP A 200 10.91 6.25 -12.52
CA ASP A 200 10.88 7.72 -12.55
C ASP A 200 10.54 8.26 -13.94
N GLU A 201 11.13 7.69 -14.99
CA GLU A 201 10.79 8.03 -16.38
C GLU A 201 9.31 7.76 -16.69
N LEU A 202 8.83 6.57 -16.30
CA LEU A 202 7.45 6.16 -16.56
C LEU A 202 6.45 6.94 -15.70
N GLU A 203 6.80 7.30 -14.47
CA GLU A 203 6.02 8.21 -13.62
C GLU A 203 5.86 9.57 -14.31
N ALA A 204 6.97 10.17 -14.75
CA ALA A 204 6.95 11.48 -15.40
C ALA A 204 6.11 11.49 -16.68
N GLU A 205 6.21 10.44 -17.49
CA GLU A 205 5.46 10.29 -18.74
C GLU A 205 3.96 10.04 -18.50
N LEU A 206 3.61 9.15 -17.56
CA LEU A 206 2.25 8.58 -17.50
C LEU A 206 1.34 9.24 -16.46
N LEU A 207 1.90 9.97 -15.49
CA LEU A 207 1.17 10.46 -14.32
C LEU A 207 1.04 11.99 -14.22
N GLY A 208 1.62 12.76 -15.14
CA GLY A 208 1.38 14.22 -15.22
C GLY A 208 1.67 14.97 -13.92
N GLY A 209 2.76 14.61 -13.23
CA GLY A 209 3.19 15.22 -11.97
C GLY A 209 2.67 14.52 -10.69
N GLN A 210 1.80 13.52 -10.80
CA GLN A 210 1.40 12.71 -9.65
C GLN A 210 2.47 11.68 -9.27
N LYS A 211 2.64 11.43 -7.97
CA LYS A 211 3.66 10.51 -7.43
C LYS A 211 3.19 9.06 -7.32
N LEU A 212 4.08 8.14 -7.66
CA LEU A 212 3.93 6.70 -7.58
C LEU A 212 4.39 6.21 -6.19
N GLN A 213 3.43 5.74 -5.39
CA GLN A 213 3.70 5.37 -4.01
C GLN A 213 4.15 3.90 -3.87
N GLY A 214 3.69 3.01 -4.75
CA GLY A 214 3.89 1.57 -4.59
C GLY A 214 5.34 1.13 -4.64
N VAL A 215 6.19 1.80 -5.42
CA VAL A 215 7.64 1.50 -5.48
C VAL A 215 8.34 1.90 -4.19
N LEU A 216 8.03 3.09 -3.67
CA LEU A 216 8.55 3.57 -2.38
C LEU A 216 8.12 2.63 -1.25
N THR A 217 6.82 2.31 -1.18
CA THR A 217 6.27 1.39 -0.18
C THR A 217 6.87 -0.02 -0.30
N ALA A 218 7.15 -0.50 -1.51
CA ALA A 218 7.83 -1.79 -1.68
C ALA A 218 9.25 -1.77 -1.10
N GLY A 219 9.99 -0.66 -1.27
CA GLY A 219 11.29 -0.46 -0.64
C GLY A 219 11.22 -0.41 0.88
N GLU A 220 10.27 0.35 1.41
CA GLU A 220 10.00 0.44 2.85
C GLU A 220 9.65 -0.93 3.45
N VAL A 221 8.70 -1.65 2.86
CA VAL A 221 8.34 -3.00 3.28
C VAL A 221 9.57 -3.91 3.23
N PHE A 222 10.35 -3.89 2.15
CA PHE A 222 11.54 -4.73 2.03
C PHE A 222 12.60 -4.44 3.09
N GLN A 223 12.80 -3.18 3.49
CA GLN A 223 13.67 -2.83 4.62
C GLN A 223 13.22 -3.50 5.92
N VAL A 224 11.91 -3.50 6.20
CA VAL A 224 11.34 -4.20 7.36
C VAL A 224 11.55 -5.70 7.25
N LEU A 225 11.31 -6.27 6.07
CA LEU A 225 11.51 -7.69 5.82
C LEU A 225 12.95 -8.09 6.13
N LYS A 226 13.93 -7.37 5.57
CA LYS A 226 15.35 -7.62 5.76
C LYS A 226 15.77 -7.46 7.22
N ALA A 227 15.33 -6.39 7.89
CA ALA A 227 15.66 -6.15 9.30
C ALA A 227 15.13 -7.25 10.23
N ARG A 228 14.03 -7.91 9.86
CA ARG A 228 13.39 -8.97 10.67
C ARG A 228 13.61 -10.39 10.14
N ASN A 229 14.41 -10.57 9.09
CA ASN A 229 14.61 -11.85 8.38
C ASN A 229 13.29 -12.49 7.92
N TRP A 230 12.38 -11.68 7.37
CA TRP A 230 11.04 -12.09 6.94
C TRP A 230 10.91 -12.27 5.43
N GLU A 231 11.97 -12.11 4.63
CA GLU A 231 11.89 -12.17 3.17
C GLU A 231 11.29 -13.48 2.66
N LYS A 232 11.62 -14.62 3.30
CA LYS A 232 11.04 -15.93 2.95
C LYS A 232 9.57 -16.07 3.34
N LYS A 233 9.09 -15.26 4.30
CA LYS A 233 7.70 -15.28 4.78
C LYS A 233 6.78 -14.42 3.91
N PHE A 234 7.35 -13.46 3.20
CA PHE A 234 6.64 -12.53 2.31
C PHE A 234 7.31 -12.51 0.92
N PRO A 235 7.32 -13.66 0.22
CA PRO A 235 8.08 -13.81 -1.01
C PRO A 235 7.54 -12.92 -2.16
N LEU A 236 6.24 -12.63 -2.21
CA LEU A 236 5.67 -11.72 -3.21
C LEU A 236 6.16 -10.29 -2.97
N PHE A 237 6.03 -9.76 -1.74
CA PHE A 237 6.53 -8.42 -1.42
C PHE A 237 8.04 -8.28 -1.68
N ALA A 238 8.83 -9.29 -1.30
CA ALA A 238 10.26 -9.31 -1.56
C ALA A 238 10.58 -9.32 -3.06
N THR A 239 9.83 -10.09 -3.85
CA THR A 239 10.01 -10.19 -5.30
C THR A 239 9.61 -8.91 -6.02
N VAL A 240 8.49 -8.30 -5.63
CA VAL A 240 8.06 -7.00 -6.17
C VAL A 240 9.14 -5.95 -5.99
N HIS A 241 9.73 -5.84 -4.79
CA HIS A 241 10.82 -4.91 -4.55
C HIS A 241 12.03 -5.22 -5.46
N LYS A 242 12.49 -6.48 -5.48
CA LYS A 242 13.65 -6.89 -6.28
C LYS A 242 13.47 -6.65 -7.78
N ILE A 243 12.25 -6.85 -8.30
CA ILE A 243 11.91 -6.48 -9.69
C ILE A 243 11.97 -4.97 -9.85
N ALA A 244 11.36 -4.21 -8.92
CA ALA A 244 11.27 -2.76 -9.03
C ALA A 244 12.63 -2.04 -9.04
N ILE A 245 13.64 -2.62 -8.38
CA ILE A 245 15.03 -2.12 -8.38
C ILE A 245 15.92 -2.81 -9.44
N GLY A 246 15.33 -3.54 -10.38
CA GLY A 246 16.04 -4.18 -11.51
C GLY A 246 16.94 -5.37 -11.15
N HIS A 247 16.84 -5.91 -9.93
CA HIS A 247 17.62 -7.08 -9.52
C HIS A 247 17.04 -8.40 -10.03
N LEU A 248 15.74 -8.43 -10.36
CA LEU A 248 15.06 -9.57 -10.99
C LEU A 248 14.28 -9.09 -12.21
N PRO A 249 14.17 -9.91 -13.27
CA PRO A 249 13.31 -9.57 -14.40
C PRO A 249 11.83 -9.64 -14.00
N PRO A 250 10.94 -8.86 -14.64
CA PRO A 250 9.49 -8.89 -14.34
C PRO A 250 8.87 -10.29 -14.40
N SER A 251 9.38 -11.18 -15.26
CA SER A 251 8.88 -12.56 -15.42
C SER A 251 8.95 -13.39 -14.13
N THR A 252 9.83 -13.05 -13.18
CA THR A 252 9.95 -13.74 -11.90
C THR A 252 8.74 -13.52 -10.98
N ILE A 253 7.77 -12.66 -11.33
CA ILE A 253 6.59 -12.36 -10.51
C ILE A 253 5.70 -13.58 -10.23
N VAL A 254 5.88 -14.70 -10.92
CA VAL A 254 5.17 -15.97 -10.66
C VAL A 254 6.07 -17.07 -10.07
N ASP A 255 7.39 -16.84 -10.00
CA ASP A 255 8.40 -17.82 -9.55
C ASP A 255 8.99 -17.49 -8.17
N TYR A 256 8.32 -16.63 -7.39
CA TYR A 256 8.84 -16.08 -6.12
C TYR A 256 9.03 -17.10 -5.00
N ASP A 257 8.46 -18.31 -5.12
CA ASP A 257 8.51 -19.37 -4.12
C ASP A 257 9.45 -20.53 -4.50
N ASN A 258 10.06 -20.50 -5.70
CA ASN A 258 10.88 -21.60 -6.20
C ASN A 258 12.38 -21.36 -5.95
N GLU A 259 12.97 -22.10 -5.00
CA GLU A 259 14.43 -22.26 -4.87
C GLU A 259 15.09 -22.76 -6.18
N SER A 260 14.32 -23.38 -7.07
CA SER A 260 14.70 -23.88 -8.39
C SER A 260 14.88 -22.78 -9.45
N ALA A 261 14.16 -21.65 -9.38
CA ALA A 261 14.26 -20.57 -10.37
C ALA A 261 15.60 -19.79 -10.26
N GLN A 262 16.17 -19.69 -9.05
CA GLN A 262 17.46 -19.04 -8.82
C GLN A 262 18.65 -19.82 -9.39
N LYS A 263 18.49 -21.13 -9.66
CA LYS A 263 19.53 -21.95 -10.30
C LYS A 263 19.56 -21.80 -11.82
N LEU A 264 18.42 -21.53 -12.46
CA LEU A 264 18.34 -21.43 -13.92
C LEU A 264 19.01 -20.16 -14.48
N HIS A 265 19.02 -19.07 -13.71
CA HIS A 265 19.65 -17.80 -14.14
C HIS A 265 21.13 -17.66 -13.76
N ARG A 266 21.74 -18.68 -13.12
CA ARG A 266 23.17 -18.68 -12.80
C ARG A 266 24.05 -19.47 -13.77
N ASN A 267 23.50 -20.11 -14.81
CA ASN A 267 24.27 -20.85 -15.80
C ASN A 267 23.86 -20.52 -17.25
N PRO A 268 24.56 -19.59 -17.93
CA PRO A 268 24.44 -19.41 -19.38
C PRO A 268 25.27 -20.42 -20.20
N SER A 269 25.93 -21.40 -19.57
CA SER A 269 26.93 -22.24 -20.25
C SER A 269 26.74 -23.73 -19.98
N VAL A 270 25.82 -24.34 -20.73
CA VAL A 270 25.88 -25.74 -21.17
C VAL A 270 25.31 -25.70 -22.60
N GLY A 271 26.13 -25.63 -23.64
CA GLY A 271 26.99 -26.72 -24.10
C GLY A 271 26.37 -27.24 -25.40
N VAL A 272 26.78 -26.64 -26.52
CA VAL A 272 26.52 -27.17 -27.86
C VAL A 272 27.31 -28.48 -27.98
N ILE A 273 26.59 -29.58 -28.21
CA ILE A 273 27.12 -30.87 -28.63
C ILE A 273 26.43 -31.10 -29.99
N GLY A 274 27.11 -31.23 -31.13
CA GLY A 274 28.42 -31.84 -31.35
C GLY A 274 28.19 -33.32 -31.60
#